data_AF-A0A229R7L5-F1
#
_entry.id   AF-A0A229R7L5-F1
#
_cell.length_a   1.000
_cell.length_b   1.000
_cell.length_c   1.000
_cell.angle_alpha   90.00
_cell.angle_beta   90.00
_cell.angle_gamma   90.00
#
_symmetry.space_group_name_H-M   'P 1'
#
loop_
_entity.id
_entity.type
_entity.pdbx_description
1 polymer ?
#
loop_
_entity_poly.entity_id
_entity_poly.type
_entity_poly.pdbx_seq_one_letter_code
_entity_poly.pdbx_strand_id
1 'polypeptide(L)'
;MSERVLVAVFATPVASFLLRYGKDLGYAPVLFEPDGARATDVEGGFEAVTTVPELGPEADVVVTDHDRPELGEVLKAVLDHPTRWVGVLGNPRHAGPHVAALEALGVPDPEI
;
A
#
# COMPACT_ATOMS: atom_id res chain seq x y z
N MET A 1 0.83 2.35 24.12
CA MET A 1 0.60 1.53 22.92
C MET A 1 1.33 2.23 21.79
N SER A 2 2.12 1.51 20.99
CA SER A 2 2.72 2.07 19.77
C SER A 2 1.60 2.57 18.85
N GLU A 3 1.79 3.72 18.22
CA GLU A 3 0.88 4.21 17.19
C GLU A 3 0.88 3.22 16.01
N ARG A 4 -0.31 2.87 15.50
CA ARG A 4 -0.45 1.94 14.37
C ARG A 4 -0.37 2.73 13.07
N VAL A 5 0.43 2.27 12.11
CA VAL A 5 0.60 2.93 10.83
C VAL A 5 -0.37 2.32 9.82
N LEU A 6 -1.11 3.16 9.11
CA LEU A 6 -1.93 2.76 7.96
C LEU A 6 -1.31 3.36 6.70
N VAL A 7 -0.78 2.50 5.84
CA VAL A 7 -0.21 2.89 4.55
C VAL A 7 -1.22 2.61 3.45
N ALA A 8 -1.66 3.64 2.74
CA ALA A 8 -2.37 3.46 1.48
C ALA A 8 -1.37 3.56 0.33
N VAL A 9 -1.38 2.58 -0.55
CA VAL A 9 -0.52 2.53 -1.73
C VAL A 9 -1.31 2.98 -2.95
N PHE A 10 -0.66 3.84 -3.73
CA PHE A 10 -1.17 4.59 -4.87
C PHE A 10 -2.16 5.70 -4.52
N ALA A 11 -1.96 6.85 -5.15
CA ALA A 11 -2.81 8.02 -5.03
C ALA A 11 -4.12 7.78 -5.79
N THR A 12 -5.15 7.39 -5.04
CA THR A 12 -6.52 7.18 -5.54
C THR A 12 -7.54 7.88 -4.64
N PRO A 13 -8.75 8.18 -5.13
CA PRO A 13 -9.83 8.65 -4.26
C PRO A 13 -10.12 7.70 -3.09
N VAL A 14 -9.97 6.38 -3.31
CA VAL A 14 -10.15 5.37 -2.25
C VAL A 14 -9.09 5.53 -1.17
N ALA A 15 -7.82 5.79 -1.54
CA ALA A 15 -6.75 6.09 -0.59
C ALA A 15 -7.08 7.31 0.28
N SER A 16 -7.62 8.39 -0.31
CA SER A 16 -8.03 9.58 0.47
C SER A 16 -9.05 9.25 1.55
N PHE A 17 -10.11 8.51 1.21
CA PHE A 17 -11.12 8.10 2.19
C PHE A 17 -10.54 7.15 3.23
N LEU A 18 -9.76 6.16 2.81
CA LEU A 18 -9.14 5.18 3.70
C LEU A 18 -8.25 5.87 4.74
N LEU A 19 -7.36 6.77 4.31
CA LEU A 19 -6.42 7.46 5.18
C LEU A 19 -7.14 8.42 6.13
N ARG A 20 -8.18 9.12 5.65
CA ARG A 20 -9.03 9.96 6.49
C ARG A 20 -9.70 9.17 7.61
N TYR A 21 -10.36 8.06 7.27
CA TYR A 21 -11.03 7.23 8.27
C TYR A 21 -10.03 6.50 9.18
N GLY A 22 -8.87 6.09 8.67
CA GLY A 22 -7.78 5.55 9.48
C GLY A 22 -7.34 6.54 10.55
N LYS A 23 -7.15 7.82 10.18
CA LYS A 23 -6.83 8.89 11.12
C LYS A 23 -7.92 9.07 12.17
N ASP A 24 -9.20 9.08 11.76
CA ASP A 24 -10.35 9.18 12.68
C ASP A 24 -10.40 8.00 13.67
N LEU A 25 -9.87 6.83 13.28
CA LEU A 25 -9.74 5.62 14.10
C LEU A 25 -8.45 5.57 14.95
N GLY A 26 -7.56 6.56 14.83
CA GLY A 26 -6.32 6.67 15.60
C GLY A 26 -5.09 6.00 14.97
N TYR A 27 -5.12 5.72 13.66
CA TYR A 27 -3.90 5.34 12.91
C TYR A 27 -3.07 6.58 12.56
N ALA A 28 -1.77 6.39 12.38
CA ALA A 28 -0.89 7.31 11.64
C ALA A 28 -1.04 7.04 10.13
N PRO A 29 -1.73 7.89 9.36
CA PRO A 29 -1.94 7.69 7.93
C PRO A 29 -0.71 8.11 7.11
N VAL A 30 -0.30 7.24 6.18
CA VAL A 30 0.76 7.52 5.20
C VAL A 30 0.26 7.14 3.80
N LEU A 31 0.41 8.03 2.84
CA LEU A 31 0.29 7.71 1.42
C LEU A 31 1.66 7.30 0.88
N PHE A 32 1.73 6.13 0.27
CA PHE A 32 2.87 5.73 -0.56
C PHE A 32 2.46 5.77 -2.04
N GLU A 33 2.98 6.75 -2.78
CA GLU A 33 2.79 6.86 -4.23
C GLU A 33 4.16 7.01 -4.91
N PRO A 34 4.66 5.96 -5.60
CA PRO A 34 5.99 6.00 -6.22
C PRO A 34 6.09 7.05 -7.34
N ASP A 35 4.99 7.38 -8.02
CA ASP A 35 4.96 8.47 -9.00
C ASP A 35 4.65 9.79 -8.29
N GLY A 36 5.69 10.55 -7.96
CA GLY A 36 5.57 11.85 -7.28
C GLY A 36 4.68 12.87 -8.00
N ALA A 37 4.45 12.73 -9.31
CA ALA A 37 3.52 13.59 -10.03
C ALA A 37 2.04 13.29 -9.69
N ARG A 38 1.75 12.07 -9.25
CA ARG A 38 0.42 11.60 -8.84
C ARG A 38 0.13 11.77 -7.36
N ALA A 39 1.15 12.00 -6.53
CA ALA A 39 0.97 12.18 -5.08
C ALA A 39 -0.01 13.32 -4.73
N THR A 40 -0.20 14.29 -5.63
CA THR A 40 -1.16 15.40 -5.49
C THR A 40 -2.59 15.07 -5.91
N ASP A 41 -2.86 13.86 -6.44
CA ASP A 41 -4.19 13.43 -6.88
C ASP A 41 -5.15 13.12 -5.71
N VAL A 42 -4.64 13.18 -4.48
CA VAL A 42 -5.39 12.97 -3.24
C VAL A 42 -5.49 14.26 -2.42
N GLU A 43 -6.53 14.35 -1.59
CA GLU A 43 -6.62 15.43 -0.58
C GLU A 43 -5.44 15.35 0.40
N GLY A 44 -4.88 16.49 0.79
CA GLY A 44 -3.79 16.55 1.78
C GLY A 44 -4.25 16.27 3.22
N GLY A 45 -3.30 16.35 4.18
CA GLY A 45 -3.58 16.19 5.62
C GLY A 45 -3.04 14.90 6.25
N PHE A 46 -2.23 14.16 5.49
CA PHE A 46 -1.41 13.03 5.88
C PHE A 46 -0.04 13.10 5.19
N GLU A 47 0.91 12.30 5.66
CA GLU A 47 2.23 12.20 5.06
C GLU A 47 2.14 11.50 3.71
N ALA A 48 2.87 12.00 2.69
CA ALA A 48 2.97 11.39 1.38
C ALA A 48 4.44 11.15 1.04
N VAL A 49 4.77 9.92 0.68
CA VAL A 49 6.14 9.47 0.35
C VAL A 49 6.17 8.80 -1.02
N THR A 50 7.31 8.90 -1.69
CA THR A 50 7.56 8.27 -3.01
C THR A 50 8.43 7.02 -2.92
N THR A 51 8.86 6.65 -1.72
CA THR A 51 9.57 5.41 -1.41
C THR A 51 8.82 4.68 -0.32
N VAL A 52 9.12 3.39 -0.13
CA VAL A 52 8.52 2.60 0.96
C VAL A 52 8.75 3.33 2.28
N PRO A 53 7.69 3.63 3.07
CA PRO A 53 7.83 4.29 4.36
C PRO A 53 8.49 3.34 5.38
N GLU A 54 8.78 3.85 6.58
CA GLU A 54 9.23 2.97 7.66
C GLU A 54 8.10 2.01 8.06
N LEU A 55 8.26 0.73 7.70
CA LEU A 55 7.32 -0.34 8.01
C LEU A 55 7.81 -1.16 9.22
N GLY A 56 6.85 -1.57 10.04
CA GLY A 56 7.10 -2.43 11.19
C GLY A 56 5.93 -3.37 11.49
N PRO A 57 6.03 -4.23 12.51
CA PRO A 57 5.03 -5.25 12.83
C PRO A 57 3.62 -4.75 13.17
N GLU A 58 3.44 -3.43 13.33
CA GLU A 58 2.15 -2.78 13.58
C GLU A 58 1.57 -2.07 12.34
N ALA A 59 2.28 -2.11 11.20
CA ALA A 59 1.86 -1.45 9.97
C ALA A 59 0.85 -2.29 9.18
N ASP A 60 -0.23 -1.64 8.74
CA ASP A 60 -1.20 -2.18 7.80
C ASP A 60 -1.04 -1.49 6.45
N VAL A 61 -0.86 -2.26 5.38
CA VAL A 61 -0.66 -1.73 4.02
C VAL A 61 -1.85 -2.11 3.14
N VAL A 62 -2.48 -1.14 2.49
CA VAL A 62 -3.60 -1.34 1.57
C VAL A 62 -3.24 -0.81 0.19
N VAL A 63 -3.18 -1.69 -0.80
CA VAL A 63 -3.04 -1.29 -2.21
C VAL A 63 -4.39 -0.92 -2.79
N THR A 64 -4.52 0.31 -3.26
CA THR A 64 -5.81 0.87 -3.69
C THR A 64 -6.02 0.89 -5.21
N ASP A 65 -4.99 0.52 -5.98
CA ASP A 65 -5.03 0.37 -7.43
C ASP A 65 -4.23 -0.88 -7.81
N HIS A 66 -4.92 -1.91 -8.30
CA HIS A 66 -4.29 -3.19 -8.68
C HIS A 66 -4.01 -3.30 -10.17
N ASP A 67 -4.24 -2.25 -10.94
CA ASP A 67 -4.03 -2.22 -12.40
C ASP A 67 -2.72 -1.50 -12.78
N ARG A 68 -1.97 -1.01 -11.79
CA ARG A 68 -0.69 -0.31 -11.99
C ARG A 68 0.40 -1.24 -12.54
N PRO A 69 1.15 -0.84 -13.59
CA PRO A 69 2.24 -1.67 -14.12
C PRO A 69 3.36 -1.92 -13.10
N GLU A 70 3.61 -0.99 -12.19
CA GLU A 70 4.61 -1.08 -11.11
C GLU A 70 4.12 -1.85 -9.87
N LEU A 71 2.90 -2.41 -9.88
CA LEU A 71 2.30 -3.10 -8.73
C LEU A 71 3.20 -4.18 -8.13
N GLY A 72 3.82 -5.02 -8.97
CA GLY A 72 4.68 -6.11 -8.51
C GLY A 72 5.91 -5.59 -7.76
N GLU A 73 6.58 -4.57 -8.30
CA GLU A 73 7.78 -3.97 -7.69
C GLU A 73 7.44 -3.30 -6.37
N VAL A 74 6.32 -2.57 -6.33
CA VAL A 74 5.82 -1.90 -5.12
C VAL A 74 5.45 -2.91 -4.03
N LEU A 75 4.73 -3.97 -4.37
CA LEU A 75 4.37 -5.02 -3.42
C LEU A 75 5.59 -5.77 -2.91
N LYS A 76 6.53 -6.14 -3.79
CA LYS A 76 7.78 -6.76 -3.37
C LYS A 76 8.52 -5.85 -2.38
N ALA A 77 8.64 -4.56 -2.70
CA ALA A 77 9.33 -3.62 -1.84
C ALA A 77 8.65 -3.47 -0.47
N VAL A 78 7.33 -3.66 -0.37
CA VAL A 78 6.60 -3.73 0.91
C VAL A 78 6.88 -5.05 1.65
N LEU A 79 6.87 -6.18 0.94
CA LEU A 79 7.10 -7.53 1.50
C LEU A 79 8.53 -7.72 2.03
N ASP A 80 9.50 -6.95 1.52
CA ASP A 80 10.87 -6.92 2.04
C ASP A 80 10.96 -6.34 3.47
N HIS A 81 9.84 -5.86 4.07
CA HIS A 81 9.77 -5.34 5.43
C HIS A 81 8.73 -6.07 6.30
N PRO A 82 8.91 -6.09 7.64
CA PRO A 82 7.88 -6.55 8.55
C PRO A 82 6.62 -5.68 8.44
N THR A 83 5.47 -6.32 8.28
CA THR A 83 4.15 -5.69 8.33
C THR A 83 3.21 -6.57 9.15
N ARG A 84 2.15 -5.98 9.71
CA ARG A 84 1.10 -6.76 10.35
C ARG A 84 0.22 -7.44 9.31
N TRP A 85 -0.06 -6.69 8.23
CA TRP A 85 -1.02 -7.06 7.21
C TRP A 85 -0.76 -6.28 5.93
N VAL A 86 -0.88 -6.95 4.78
CA VAL A 86 -0.90 -6.36 3.44
C VAL A 86 -2.15 -6.85 2.74
N GLY A 87 -2.90 -5.95 2.11
CA GLY A 87 -4.04 -6.33 1.29
C GLY A 87 -4.16 -5.50 0.02
N VAL A 88 -4.62 -6.17 -1.03
CA VAL A 88 -4.78 -5.59 -2.36
C VAL A 88 -6.27 -5.49 -2.66
N LEU A 89 -6.77 -4.26 -2.86
CA LEU A 89 -8.15 -4.07 -3.31
C LEU A 89 -8.30 -4.62 -4.73
N GLY A 90 -9.29 -5.48 -4.94
CA GLY A 90 -9.56 -6.08 -6.24
C GLY A 90 -10.89 -6.84 -6.26
N ASN A 91 -11.22 -7.39 -7.42
CA ASN A 91 -12.40 -8.24 -7.57
C ASN A 91 -12.02 -9.70 -7.34
N PRO A 92 -12.58 -10.41 -6.34
CA PRO A 92 -12.19 -11.79 -6.03
C PRO A 92 -12.49 -12.79 -7.15
N ARG A 93 -13.28 -12.40 -8.17
CA ARG A 93 -13.56 -13.23 -9.35
C ARG A 93 -12.46 -13.16 -10.41
N HIS A 94 -11.51 -12.25 -10.27
CA HIS A 94 -10.40 -12.07 -11.19
C HIS A 94 -9.10 -12.13 -10.40
N ALA A 95 -8.21 -13.07 -10.75
CA ALA A 95 -6.88 -13.09 -10.18
C ALA A 95 -6.19 -11.77 -10.52
N GLY A 96 -5.76 -11.02 -9.50
CA GLY A 96 -5.05 -9.77 -9.72
C GLY A 96 -3.68 -10.03 -10.34
N PRO A 97 -3.13 -9.09 -11.13
CA PRO A 97 -1.85 -9.27 -11.81
C PRO A 97 -0.66 -9.37 -10.84
N HIS A 98 -0.84 -9.04 -9.55
CA HIS A 98 0.19 -9.05 -8.53
C HIS A 98 0.82 -10.42 -8.31
N VAL A 99 0.05 -11.52 -8.32
CA VAL A 99 0.59 -12.87 -8.06
C VAL A 99 1.66 -13.21 -9.11
N ALA A 100 1.28 -13.15 -10.40
CA ALA A 100 2.21 -13.44 -11.49
C ALA A 100 3.39 -12.45 -11.54
N ALA A 101 3.15 -11.18 -11.17
CA ALA A 101 4.23 -10.18 -11.11
C ALA A 101 5.24 -10.48 -9.98
N LEU A 102 4.76 -10.89 -8.80
CA LEU A 102 5.60 -11.26 -7.65
C LEU A 102 6.39 -12.55 -7.92
N GLU A 103 5.75 -13.56 -8.52
CA GLU A 103 6.43 -14.77 -9.00
C GLU A 103 7.57 -14.44 -9.98
N ALA A 104 7.31 -13.55 -10.95
CA ALA A 104 8.30 -13.11 -11.93
C ALA A 104 9.48 -12.33 -11.29
N LEU A 105 9.24 -11.70 -10.13
CA LEU A 105 10.25 -11.03 -9.32
C LEU A 105 10.95 -11.96 -8.33
N GLY A 106 10.60 -13.25 -8.31
CA GLY A 106 11.23 -14.27 -7.47
C GLY A 106 10.78 -14.27 -6.01
N VAL A 107 9.61 -13.69 -5.71
CA VAL A 107 9.02 -13.78 -4.36
C VAL A 107 8.57 -15.22 -4.10
N PRO A 108 8.93 -15.83 -2.96
CA PRO A 108 8.52 -17.20 -2.63
C PRO A 108 7.00 -17.33 -2.45
N ASP A 109 6.39 -18.43 -2.92
CA ASP A 109 4.95 -18.68 -2.77
C ASP A 109 4.39 -18.47 -1.35
N PRO A 110 5.09 -18.82 -0.25
CA PRO A 110 4.57 -18.56 1.10
C PRO A 110 4.46 -17.08 1.47
N GLU A 111 5.08 -16.19 0.69
CA GLU A 111 5.09 -14.74 0.88
C GLU A 111 4.13 -14.01 -0.08
N ILE A 112 3.52 -14.71 -1.03
CA ILE A 112 2.50 -14.21 -1.98
C ILE A 112 1.09 -14.49 -1.43
#